data_AF-A0A177HRB6-F1
#
_entry.id   AF-A0A177HRB6-F1
#
_cell.length_a   1.000
_cell.length_b   1.000
_cell.length_c   1.000
_cell.angle_alpha   90.00
_cell.angle_beta   90.00
_cell.angle_gamma   90.00
#
_symmetry.space_group_name_H-M   'P 1'
#
loop_
_entity.id
_entity.type
_entity.pdbx_description
1 polymer ?
#
loop_
_entity_poly.entity_id
_entity_poly.type
_entity_poly.pdbx_seq_one_letter_code
_entity_poly.pdbx_strand_id
1 'polypeptide(L)' 'MNGLAPEEIASTWTTNATRPSRQVLATTPNGNHWGATNQPSGTWPRPTASCSAS' A
#
# COMPACT_ATOMS: atom_id res chain seq x y z
N MET A 1 16.19 -22.14 2.42
CA MET A 1 15.79 -20.92 1.70
C MET A 1 14.60 -20.36 2.45
N ASN A 2 14.80 -19.31 3.26
CA ASN A 2 13.72 -18.66 4.01
C ASN A 2 13.16 -17.57 3.09
N GLY A 3 11.90 -17.71 2.66
CA GLY A 3 11.32 -16.89 1.61
C GLY A 3 11.42 -15.40 1.94
N LEU A 4 11.77 -14.59 0.94
CA LEU A 4 11.67 -13.14 1.05
C LEU A 4 10.23 -12.82 1.48
N ALA A 5 10.07 -12.21 2.66
CA ALA A 5 8.74 -11.84 3.11
C ALA A 5 8.14 -10.86 2.10
N PRO A 6 6.83 -10.92 1.79
CA PRO A 6 6.21 -9.93 0.93
C PRO A 6 6.18 -8.55 1.60
N GLU A 7 6.37 -7.49 0.82
CA GLU A 7 6.36 -6.09 1.29
C GLU A 7 5.01 -5.71 1.91
N GLU A 8 5.00 -4.87 2.94
CA GLU A 8 3.78 -4.52 3.67
C GLU A 8 3.55 -3.02 3.76
N ILE A 9 2.28 -2.61 3.77
CA ILE A 9 1.87 -1.22 3.95
C ILE A 9 1.92 -0.85 5.44
N ALA A 10 2.98 -0.16 5.85
CA ALA A 10 3.20 0.27 7.24
C ALA A 10 2.19 1.33 7.69
N SER A 11 2.04 2.40 6.92
CA SER A 11 1.20 3.54 7.29
C SER A 11 0.69 4.27 6.06
N THR A 12 -0.40 5.02 6.24
CA THR A 12 -1.08 5.77 5.18
C THR A 12 -1.60 7.08 5.74
N TRP A 13 -1.65 8.14 4.93
CA TRP A 13 -2.14 9.45 5.34
C TRP A 13 -3.09 10.06 4.30
N THR A 14 -4.03 10.89 4.78
CA THR A 14 -5.04 11.63 3.97
C THR A 14 -5.85 10.72 3.03
N THR A 15 -6.24 9.54 3.51
CA THR A 15 -7.16 8.65 2.81
C THR A 15 -7.90 7.74 3.78
N ASN A 16 -9.12 7.35 3.42
CA ASN A 16 -9.79 6.23 4.07
C ASN A 16 -9.20 4.93 3.52
N ALA A 17 -8.30 4.35 4.29
CA ALA A 17 -7.56 3.14 3.96
C ALA A 17 -8.26 1.89 4.50
N THR A 18 -8.65 0.98 3.62
CA THR A 18 -9.02 -0.39 3.96
C THR A 18 -7.88 -1.32 3.55
N ARG A 19 -7.42 -2.17 4.47
CA ARG A 19 -6.34 -3.14 4.22
C ARG A 19 -6.91 -4.56 4.11
N PRO A 20 -7.31 -5.02 2.91
CA PRO A 20 -7.75 -6.40 2.71
C PRO A 20 -6.63 -7.42 2.93
N SER A 21 -5.37 -7.03 2.73
CA SER A 21 -4.19 -7.84 3.08
C SER A 21 -3.03 -6.92 3.48
N ARG A 22 -1.93 -7.49 3.97
CA ARG A 22 -0.70 -6.75 4.31
C ARG A 22 -0.07 -6.06 3.08
N GLN A 23 -0.26 -6.64 1.89
CA GLN A 23 0.31 -6.15 0.62
C GLN A 23 -0.61 -5.18 -0.13
N VAL A 24 -1.91 -5.23 0.14
CA VAL A 24 -2.93 -4.50 -0.64
C VAL A 24 -3.58 -3.43 0.22
N LEU A 25 -3.56 -2.21 -0.31
CA LEU A 25 -4.24 -1.07 0.27
C LEU A 25 -5.33 -0.60 -0.68
N ALA A 26 -6.58 -0.69 -0.24
CA ALA A 26 -7.72 -0.09 -0.91
C ALA A 26 -8.00 1.27 -0.29
N THR A 27 -7.77 2.34 -1.05
CA THR A 27 -7.96 3.71 -0.59
C THR A 27 -9.19 4.32 -1.21
N THR A 28 -10.02 4.96 -0.39
CA THR A 28 -11.00 5.92 -0.89
C THR A 28 -10.39 7.32 -0.75
N PRO A 29 -10.29 8.10 -1.85
CA PRO A 29 -9.70 9.43 -1.78
C PRO A 29 -10.49 10.32 -0.81
N ASN A 30 -9.78 10.94 0.14
CA ASN A 30 -10.33 11.96 1.04
C ASN A 30 -9.54 13.26 0.85
N GLY A 31 -9.51 13.76 -0.38
CA GLY A 31 -8.72 14.90 -0.83
C GLY A 31 -8.01 14.67 -2.17
N ASN A 32 -7.19 15.63 -2.59
CA ASN A 32 -6.44 15.57 -3.86
C ASN A 32 -5.19 14.68 -3.82
N HIS A 33 -4.62 14.47 -2.62
CA HIS A 33 -3.37 13.73 -2.45
C HIS A 33 -3.46 12.81 -1.24
N TRP A 34 -2.91 11.62 -1.39
CA TRP A 34 -2.73 10.63 -0.34
C TRP A 34 -1.33 10.04 -0.46
N GLY A 35 -0.88 9.37 0.59
CA GLY A 35 0.37 8.61 0.54
C GLY A 35 0.33 7.36 1.39
N ALA A 36 1.23 6.42 1.06
CA ALA A 36 1.49 5.21 1.82
C ALA A 36 2.99 5.03 2.03
N THR A 37 3.35 4.48 3.19
CA THR A 37 4.69 4.05 3.52
C THR A 37 4.74 2.53 3.45
N ASN A 38 5.66 2.02 2.65
CA ASN A 38 5.92 0.60 2.55
C ASN A 38 7.06 0.21 3.48
N GLN A 39 6.97 -1.00 4.05
CA GLN A 39 8.04 -1.65 4.79
C GLN A 39 8.73 -2.67 3.89
N PRO A 40 9.94 -2.36 3.37
CA PRO A 40 10.71 -3.26 2.52
C PRO A 40 11.21 -4.47 3.31
N SER A 41 11.12 -5.63 2.69
CA SER A 41 11.44 -6.95 3.26
C SER A 41 12.74 -7.55 2.71
N GLY A 42 13.65 -6.69 2.23
CA GLY A 42 14.92 -7.07 1.59
C GLY A 42 14.96 -6.78 0.08
N THR A 43 13.80 -6.52 -0.52
CA THR A 43 13.67 -5.96 -1.87
C THR A 43 12.93 -4.63 -1.80
N TRP A 44 13.18 -3.73 -2.76
CA TRP A 44 12.50 -2.43 -2.91
C TRP A 44 11.70 -2.36 -4.23
N PRO A 45 10.78 -3.30 -4.51
CA PRO A 45 9.86 -3.11 -5.62
C PRO A 45 9.02 -1.85 -5.40
N ARG A 46 8.77 -1.10 -6.47
CA ARG A 46 7.83 0.02 -6.39
C ARG A 46 6.41 -0.51 -6.25
N PRO A 47 5.57 0.11 -5.40
CA PRO A 47 4.16 -0.22 -5.35
C PRO A 47 3.49 0.16 -6.68
N THR A 48 2.57 -0.70 -7.12
CA THR A 48 1.67 -0.41 -8.25
C THR A 48 0.38 0.22 -7.72
N ALA A 49 -0.01 1.36 -8.29
CA ALA A 49 -1.30 1.96 -8.03
C ALA A 49 -2.27 1.62 -9.17
N SER A 50 -3.49 1.24 -8.82
CA SER A 50 -4.59 1.06 -9.77
C SER A 50 -5.79 1.86 -9.29
N CYS A 51 -6.44 2.57 -10.22
CA CYS A 51 -7.59 3.40 -9.94
C CYS A 51 -8.78 2.86 -10.72
N SER A 52 -9.93 2.71 -10.07
CA SER A 52 -11.20 2.40 -10.71
C SER A 52 -12.16 3.55 -10.44
N ALA A 53 -12.78 4.09 -11.49
CA ALA A 53 -13.88 5.02 -11.37
C ALA A 53 -15.15 4.19 -11.09
N SER A 54 -15.67 4.30 -9.87
CA SER A 54 -16.95 3.72 -9.45
C SER A 54 -18.08 4.69 -9.71
#